data_AF-A0A4Y8CME0-F1
#
_entry.id   AF-A0A4Y8CME0-F1
#
_cell.length_a   1.000
_cell.length_b   1.000
_cell.length_c   1.000
_cell.angle_alpha   90.00
_cell.angle_beta   90.00
_cell.angle_gamma   90.00
#
_symmetry.space_group_name_H-M   'P 1'
#
loop_
_entity.id
_entity.type
_entity.pdbx_description
1 polymer ?
#
loop_
_entity_poly.entity_id
_entity_poly.type
_entity_poly.pdbx_seq_one_letter_code
_entity_poly.pdbx_strand_id
1 'polypeptide(L)'
;MASRYNIVDYDSDDELELSPHIDNLVSAAEFVVRLLERGNIHYALMGAFALKCCGSARDTHNVDIVVGTSMKKIWQIIEPESRLVIPESRLVADVMKMFVKTGPNYDGFLETRLVEVELIAPDFILKCVLTNQPGSNGTPRDIQNHPQTLVVPSPSGYQIAFKALDVLYLLRSKLDIMAARGAPKDYLDAQSIVGNWRQELERIQGYSEVVNTQNNIELILTLPHSPLVW
;
A
#
# COMPACT_ATOMS: atom_id res chain seq x y z
N MET A 1 -13.39 -21.10 3.96
CA MET A 1 -13.00 -20.74 2.58
C MET A 1 -13.49 -19.33 2.30
N ALA A 2 -12.69 -18.55 1.58
CA ALA A 2 -13.01 -17.20 1.17
C ALA A 2 -14.23 -17.17 0.24
N SER A 3 -15.06 -16.14 0.37
CA SER A 3 -16.08 -15.81 -0.64
C SER A 3 -15.41 -15.16 -1.86
N ARG A 4 -16.10 -15.12 -3.01
CA ARG A 4 -15.54 -14.58 -4.26
C ARG A 4 -16.36 -13.41 -4.81
N TYR A 5 -15.69 -12.51 -5.52
CA TYR A 5 -16.32 -11.42 -6.27
C TYR A 5 -15.91 -11.46 -7.75
N ASN A 6 -16.81 -11.05 -8.64
CA ASN A 6 -16.52 -10.91 -10.05
C ASN A 6 -15.84 -9.57 -10.31
N ILE A 7 -14.65 -9.58 -10.92
CA ILE A 7 -13.87 -8.38 -11.22
C ILE A 7 -14.61 -7.47 -12.20
N VAL A 8 -15.41 -8.03 -13.11
CA VAL A 8 -16.16 -7.24 -14.11
C VAL A 8 -17.27 -6.40 -13.46
N ASP A 9 -17.81 -6.88 -12.35
CA ASP A 9 -18.90 -6.22 -11.62
C ASP A 9 -18.36 -5.30 -10.51
N TYR A 10 -17.03 -5.22 -10.34
CA TYR A 10 -16.38 -4.39 -9.34
C TYR A 10 -15.86 -3.10 -9.98
N ASP A 11 -16.38 -1.97 -9.54
CA ASP A 11 -15.83 -0.65 -9.83
C ASP A 11 -15.24 -0.06 -8.54
N SER A 12 -13.91 0.09 -8.49
CA SER A 12 -13.21 0.64 -7.32
C SER A 12 -13.51 2.14 -7.10
N ASP A 13 -13.99 2.84 -8.13
CA ASP A 13 -14.27 4.27 -8.06
C ASP A 13 -15.70 4.55 -7.55
N ASP A 14 -16.60 3.55 -7.58
CA ASP A 14 -18.01 3.69 -7.17
C ASP A 14 -18.25 3.49 -5.66
N GLU A 15 -17.34 2.85 -4.91
CA GLU A 15 -17.47 2.66 -3.45
C GLU A 15 -16.98 3.88 -2.63
N LEU A 16 -17.47 5.08 -2.97
CA LEU A 16 -17.25 6.34 -2.23
C LEU A 16 -18.08 6.45 -0.93
N GLU A 17 -18.75 5.39 -0.49
CA GLU A 17 -19.56 5.38 0.74
C GLU A 17 -18.70 5.32 2.00
N LEU A 18 -18.21 6.49 2.43
CA LEU A 18 -17.50 6.77 3.69
C LEU A 18 -16.22 5.94 3.86
N SER A 19 -15.06 6.61 3.80
CA SER A 19 -13.78 5.96 4.13
C SER A 19 -13.90 5.21 5.46
N PRO A 20 -13.54 3.91 5.50
CA PRO A 20 -13.66 3.11 6.71
C PRO A 20 -12.90 3.77 7.85
N HIS A 21 -13.41 3.59 9.07
CA HIS A 21 -12.69 4.08 10.26
C HIS A 21 -11.29 3.46 10.30
N ILE A 22 -10.32 4.21 10.82
CA ILE A 22 -8.92 3.76 10.87
C ILE A 22 -8.77 2.40 11.58
N ASP A 23 -9.62 2.12 12.57
CA ASP A 23 -9.65 0.84 13.27
C ASP A 23 -9.99 -0.35 12.36
N ASN A 24 -10.86 -0.14 11.37
CA ASN A 24 -11.15 -1.16 10.35
C ASN A 24 -9.92 -1.42 9.47
N LEU A 25 -9.21 -0.36 9.07
CA LEU A 25 -7.98 -0.48 8.27
C LEU A 25 -6.87 -1.20 9.06
N VAL A 26 -6.66 -0.82 10.32
CA VAL A 26 -5.67 -1.45 11.21
C VAL A 26 -6.00 -2.92 11.45
N SER A 27 -7.27 -3.24 11.71
CA SER A 27 -7.71 -4.62 11.89
C SER A 27 -7.51 -5.46 10.61
N ALA A 28 -7.89 -4.91 9.45
CA ALA A 28 -7.69 -5.58 8.17
C ALA A 28 -6.20 -5.84 7.88
N ALA A 29 -5.36 -4.82 8.07
CA ALA A 29 -3.92 -4.93 7.93
C ALA A 29 -3.34 -6.00 8.88
N GLU A 30 -3.72 -5.98 10.16
CA GLU A 30 -3.26 -6.96 11.15
C GLU A 30 -3.64 -8.39 10.76
N PHE A 31 -4.87 -8.60 10.30
CA PHE A 31 -5.32 -9.91 9.86
C PHE A 31 -4.46 -10.46 8.70
N VAL A 32 -4.25 -9.63 7.67
CA VAL A 32 -3.50 -10.03 6.47
C VAL A 32 -2.02 -10.23 6.80
N VAL A 33 -1.43 -9.35 7.62
CA VAL A 33 -0.06 -9.48 8.09
C VAL A 33 0.16 -10.80 8.83
N ARG A 34 -0.72 -11.15 9.77
CA ARG A 34 -0.63 -12.43 10.49
C ARG A 34 -0.74 -13.63 9.54
N LEU A 35 -1.54 -13.52 8.47
CA LEU A 35 -1.64 -14.56 7.45
C LEU A 35 -0.34 -14.72 6.65
N LEU A 36 0.28 -13.61 6.25
CA LEU A 36 1.57 -13.60 5.56
C LEU A 36 2.68 -14.16 6.45
N GLU A 37 2.70 -13.80 7.74
CA GLU A 37 3.67 -14.31 8.71
C GLU A 37 3.54 -15.83 8.92
N ARG A 38 2.31 -16.35 9.06
CA ARG A 38 2.05 -17.80 9.10
C ARG A 38 2.52 -18.52 7.83
N GLY A 39 2.41 -17.87 6.68
CA GLY A 39 2.91 -18.36 5.40
C GLY A 39 4.43 -18.22 5.21
N ASN A 40 5.14 -17.64 6.19
CA ASN A 40 6.54 -17.24 6.10
C ASN A 40 6.81 -16.41 4.83
N ILE A 41 6.03 -15.36 4.64
CA ILE A 41 6.09 -14.44 3.50
C ILE A 41 6.55 -13.08 4.02
N HIS A 42 7.65 -12.58 3.46
CA HIS A 42 8.09 -11.22 3.71
C HIS A 42 7.10 -10.23 3.15
N TYR A 43 6.86 -9.16 3.89
CA TYR A 43 5.93 -8.12 3.50
C TYR A 43 6.42 -6.76 3.99
N ALA A 44 5.88 -5.71 3.40
CA ALA A 44 5.89 -4.38 3.97
C ALA A 44 4.62 -3.63 3.57
N LEU A 45 4.03 -2.88 4.50
CA LEU A 45 3.00 -1.91 4.18
C LEU A 45 3.57 -0.80 3.29
N MET A 46 2.75 -0.29 2.38
CA MET A 46 3.06 0.86 1.56
C MET A 46 1.84 1.75 1.35
N GLY A 47 1.95 2.71 0.44
CA GLY A 47 0.83 3.53 0.01
C GLY A 47 0.27 4.45 1.09
N ALA A 48 -1.00 4.82 0.93
CA ALA A 48 -1.61 5.87 1.75
C ALA A 48 -1.87 5.44 3.20
N PHE A 49 -2.14 4.15 3.44
CA PHE A 49 -2.28 3.64 4.80
C PHE A 49 -0.97 3.69 5.58
N ALA A 50 0.15 3.31 4.97
CA ALA A 50 1.47 3.46 5.62
C ALA A 50 1.74 4.93 5.98
N LEU A 51 1.42 5.88 5.09
CA LEU A 51 1.56 7.32 5.37
C LEU A 51 0.60 7.80 6.46
N LYS A 52 -0.63 7.29 6.52
CA LYS A 52 -1.59 7.59 7.58
C LYS A 52 -1.06 7.14 8.94
N CYS A 53 -0.48 5.94 9.01
CA CYS A 53 0.19 5.42 10.21
C CYS A 53 1.42 6.25 10.62
N CYS A 54 2.08 6.92 9.66
CA CYS A 54 3.14 7.90 9.96
C CYS A 54 2.60 9.27 10.42
N GLY A 55 1.28 9.50 10.45
CA GLY A 55 0.67 10.77 10.87
C GLY A 55 0.20 11.67 9.73
N SER A 56 0.12 11.18 8.49
CA SER A 56 -0.52 11.93 7.40
C SER A 56 -1.99 12.25 7.74
N ALA A 57 -2.41 13.48 7.47
CA ALA A 57 -3.80 13.89 7.70
C ALA A 57 -4.79 13.30 6.68
N ARG A 58 -4.30 12.82 5.52
CA ARG A 58 -5.15 12.32 4.44
C ARG A 58 -5.85 11.03 4.84
N ASP A 59 -7.11 10.88 4.48
CA ASP A 59 -7.81 9.60 4.63
C ASP A 59 -7.45 8.64 3.50
N THR A 60 -7.65 7.36 3.78
CA THR A 60 -7.49 6.26 2.84
C THR A 60 -8.59 5.25 3.10
N HIS A 61 -8.95 4.48 2.07
CA HIS A 61 -9.98 3.44 2.17
C HIS A 61 -9.41 2.03 2.00
N ASN A 62 -8.14 1.93 1.61
CA ASN A 62 -7.49 0.66 1.34
C ASN A 62 -6.15 0.54 2.08
N VAL A 63 -5.64 -0.69 2.11
CA VAL A 63 -4.33 -1.06 2.65
C VAL A 63 -3.49 -1.67 1.54
N ASP A 64 -2.36 -1.04 1.21
CA ASP A 64 -1.42 -1.55 0.21
C ASP A 64 -0.28 -2.32 0.90
N ILE A 65 -0.02 -3.55 0.46
CA ILE A 65 1.02 -4.41 1.02
C ILE A 65 1.88 -4.98 -0.09
N VAL A 66 3.17 -4.67 -0.09
CA VAL A 66 4.14 -5.34 -0.95
C VAL A 66 4.54 -6.69 -0.35
N VAL A 67 4.59 -7.75 -1.15
CA VAL A 67 4.89 -9.11 -0.71
C VAL A 67 6.10 -9.70 -1.45
N GLY A 68 7.01 -10.32 -0.71
CA GLY A 68 8.21 -10.97 -1.24
C GLY A 68 7.96 -12.39 -1.73
N THR A 69 6.86 -12.63 -2.47
CA THR A 69 6.53 -13.95 -3.00
C THR A 69 5.63 -13.89 -4.24
N SER A 70 5.47 -15.02 -4.93
CA SER A 70 4.59 -15.14 -6.10
C SER A 70 3.11 -15.10 -5.73
N MET A 71 2.26 -14.58 -6.62
CA MET A 71 0.80 -14.64 -6.46
C MET A 71 0.26 -16.05 -6.29
N LYS A 72 0.91 -17.06 -6.90
CA LYS A 72 0.55 -18.48 -6.68
C LYS A 72 0.63 -18.89 -5.22
N LYS A 73 1.68 -18.46 -4.50
CA LYS A 73 1.84 -18.76 -3.06
C LYS A 73 0.81 -17.97 -2.22
N ILE A 74 0.54 -16.71 -2.61
CA ILE A 74 -0.51 -15.90 -1.97
C ILE A 74 -1.87 -16.58 -2.06
N TRP A 75 -2.27 -17.09 -3.24
CA TRP A 75 -3.52 -17.83 -3.41
C TRP A 75 -3.68 -19.00 -2.43
N GLN A 76 -2.60 -19.74 -2.16
CA GLN A 76 -2.64 -20.90 -1.27
C GLN A 76 -2.95 -20.54 0.18
N ILE A 77 -2.58 -19.34 0.63
CA ILE A 77 -2.81 -18.91 2.02
C ILE A 77 -4.13 -18.16 2.18
N ILE A 78 -4.63 -17.46 1.16
CA ILE A 78 -5.87 -16.66 1.26
C ILE A 78 -7.14 -17.47 0.99
N GLU A 79 -7.09 -18.47 0.11
CA GLU A 79 -8.28 -19.25 -0.32
C GLU A 79 -9.00 -19.98 0.86
N PRO A 80 -8.28 -20.51 1.87
CA PRO A 80 -8.93 -21.10 3.04
C PRO A 80 -9.69 -20.11 3.94
N GLU A 81 -9.35 -18.83 3.91
CA GLU A 81 -9.76 -17.85 4.93
C GLU A 81 -11.18 -17.30 4.69
N SER A 82 -12.13 -17.66 5.56
CA SER A 82 -13.54 -17.22 5.44
C SER A 82 -13.77 -15.72 5.66
N ARG A 83 -12.80 -15.05 6.28
CA ARG A 83 -12.81 -13.60 6.51
C ARG A 83 -12.55 -12.81 5.22
N LEU A 84 -12.03 -13.45 4.17
CA LEU A 84 -11.69 -12.79 2.91
C LEU A 84 -12.81 -12.88 1.87
N VAL A 85 -12.87 -11.83 1.04
CA VAL A 85 -13.53 -11.85 -0.27
C VAL A 85 -12.43 -11.66 -1.32
N ILE A 86 -12.25 -12.64 -2.20
CA ILE A 86 -11.15 -12.68 -3.17
C ILE A 86 -11.69 -12.70 -4.60
N PRO A 87 -10.92 -12.32 -5.62
CA PRO A 87 -11.44 -12.32 -6.98
C PRO A 87 -11.80 -13.74 -7.44
N GLU A 88 -12.77 -13.87 -8.34
CA GLU A 88 -13.13 -15.18 -8.91
C GLU A 88 -12.00 -15.76 -9.78
N SER A 89 -11.28 -14.89 -10.47
CA SER A 89 -10.22 -15.26 -11.38
C SER A 89 -8.85 -15.12 -10.73
N ARG A 90 -7.96 -16.06 -11.05
CA ARG A 90 -6.55 -16.01 -10.67
C ARG A 90 -5.71 -15.22 -11.68
N LEU A 91 -6.27 -14.18 -12.30
CA LEU A 91 -5.55 -13.41 -13.34
C LEU A 91 -4.15 -13.07 -12.83
N VAL A 92 -3.15 -13.38 -13.66
CA VAL A 92 -1.73 -13.22 -13.35
C VAL A 92 -1.38 -11.76 -13.54
N ALA A 93 -1.80 -10.94 -12.58
CA ALA A 93 -1.33 -9.57 -12.41
C ALA A 93 -0.38 -9.53 -11.21
N ASP A 94 0.53 -8.56 -11.21
CA ASP A 94 1.44 -8.29 -10.09
C ASP A 94 0.70 -7.71 -8.86
N VAL A 95 -0.61 -7.48 -8.99
CA VAL A 95 -1.49 -6.94 -7.96
C VAL A 95 -2.70 -7.83 -7.79
N MET A 96 -3.03 -8.13 -6.53
CA MET A 96 -4.24 -8.82 -6.14
C MET A 96 -5.03 -7.94 -5.18
N LYS A 97 -6.21 -7.52 -5.62
CA LYS A 97 -7.18 -6.82 -4.78
C LYS A 97 -8.10 -7.81 -4.09
N MET A 98 -8.23 -7.69 -2.78
CA MET A 98 -9.14 -8.51 -1.97
C MET A 98 -9.79 -7.65 -0.90
N PHE A 99 -10.86 -8.15 -0.29
CA PHE A 99 -11.51 -7.50 0.83
C PHE A 99 -11.37 -8.31 2.10
N VAL A 100 -11.08 -7.61 3.19
CA VAL A 100 -11.14 -8.17 4.53
C VAL A 100 -12.46 -7.75 5.16
N LYS A 101 -13.26 -8.72 5.60
CA LYS A 101 -14.43 -8.45 6.42
C LYS A 101 -13.97 -8.01 7.80
N THR A 102 -14.38 -6.81 8.18
CA THR A 102 -14.24 -6.29 9.55
C THR A 102 -15.64 -6.11 10.14
N GLY A 103 -15.79 -6.13 11.47
CA GLY A 103 -17.11 -5.91 12.07
C GLY A 103 -17.37 -6.68 13.37
N PRO A 104 -18.64 -6.74 13.82
CA PRO A 104 -19.02 -7.37 15.10
C PRO A 104 -18.56 -8.82 15.21
N ASN A 105 -18.65 -9.56 14.11
CA ASN A 105 -18.31 -10.99 14.05
C ASN A 105 -16.80 -11.28 13.95
N TYR A 106 -15.97 -10.24 13.85
CA TYR A 106 -14.53 -10.39 13.61
C TYR A 106 -13.69 -9.62 14.63
N ASP A 107 -14.08 -8.38 14.92
CA ASP A 107 -13.25 -7.39 15.63
C ASP A 107 -14.00 -6.69 16.78
N GLY A 108 -15.30 -7.00 16.96
CA GLY A 108 -16.14 -6.34 17.97
C GLY A 108 -16.60 -4.93 17.61
N PHE A 109 -16.46 -4.51 16.34
CA PHE A 109 -17.00 -3.24 15.86
C PHE A 109 -18.52 -3.27 15.72
N LEU A 110 -19.15 -2.10 15.60
CA LEU A 110 -20.62 -1.99 15.48
C LEU A 110 -21.14 -2.39 14.10
N GLU A 111 -20.35 -2.15 13.05
CA GLU A 111 -20.77 -2.35 11.66
C GLU A 111 -19.82 -3.28 10.91
N THR A 112 -20.38 -4.11 10.04
CA THR A 112 -19.58 -4.89 9.10
C THR A 112 -19.13 -4.00 7.95
N ARG A 113 -17.83 -3.97 7.68
CA ARG A 113 -17.22 -3.25 6.56
C ARG A 113 -16.31 -4.18 5.77
N LEU A 114 -16.32 -4.02 4.45
CA LEU A 114 -15.32 -4.60 3.57
C LEU A 114 -14.19 -3.58 3.45
N VAL A 115 -12.99 -3.98 3.87
CA VAL A 115 -11.80 -3.16 3.72
C VAL A 115 -10.99 -3.70 2.56
N GLU A 116 -10.74 -2.87 1.55
CA GLU A 116 -9.90 -3.24 0.42
C GLU A 116 -8.44 -3.38 0.89
N VAL A 117 -7.82 -4.49 0.48
CA VAL A 117 -6.40 -4.75 0.66
C VAL A 117 -5.80 -5.14 -0.69
N GLU A 118 -4.79 -4.40 -1.11
CA GLU A 118 -4.03 -4.69 -2.32
C GLU A 118 -2.72 -5.38 -1.96
N LEU A 119 -2.56 -6.63 -2.41
CA LEU A 119 -1.30 -7.34 -2.32
C LEU A 119 -0.52 -7.13 -3.63
N ILE A 120 0.66 -6.55 -3.52
CA ILE A 120 1.53 -6.23 -4.65
C ILE A 120 2.71 -7.20 -4.59
N ALA A 121 2.76 -8.15 -5.52
CA ALA A 121 3.92 -9.01 -5.69
C ALA A 121 4.78 -8.39 -6.79
N PRO A 122 5.81 -7.58 -6.44
CA PRO A 122 6.79 -7.17 -7.42
C PRO A 122 7.36 -8.45 -8.01
N ASP A 123 7.34 -8.58 -9.33
CA ASP A 123 7.72 -9.78 -10.09
C ASP A 123 9.17 -10.21 -9.78
N PHE A 124 9.31 -10.89 -8.64
CA PHE A 124 10.57 -11.29 -8.05
C PHE A 124 10.87 -12.67 -8.63
N ILE A 125 11.44 -12.69 -9.85
CA ILE A 125 12.58 -13.54 -10.19
C ILE A 125 13.08 -13.35 -11.63
N LEU A 126 12.25 -12.97 -12.63
CA LEU A 126 12.74 -12.96 -14.01
C LEU A 126 13.10 -11.57 -14.57
N LYS A 127 12.33 -10.52 -14.24
CA LYS A 127 12.53 -9.20 -14.86
C LYS A 127 13.68 -8.41 -14.22
N CYS A 128 13.71 -8.30 -12.90
CA CYS A 128 14.69 -7.44 -12.20
C CYS A 128 16.12 -8.01 -12.23
N VAL A 129 16.28 -9.34 -12.18
CA VAL A 129 17.60 -10.02 -12.18
C VAL A 129 18.26 -9.93 -13.56
N LEU A 130 17.49 -10.00 -14.65
CA LEU A 130 18.04 -9.97 -16.01
C LEU A 130 18.17 -8.54 -16.59
N THR A 131 17.38 -7.57 -16.12
CA THR A 131 17.31 -6.25 -16.77
C THR A 131 17.84 -5.09 -15.94
N ASN A 132 18.23 -5.32 -14.68
CA ASN A 132 18.67 -4.24 -13.78
C ASN A 132 17.62 -3.11 -13.65
N GLN A 133 16.33 -3.42 -13.77
CA GLN A 133 15.23 -2.47 -13.60
C GLN A 133 14.77 -2.38 -12.12
N PRO A 134 14.12 -1.27 -11.71
CA PRO A 134 13.41 -1.17 -10.43
C PRO A 134 12.29 -2.22 -10.32
N GLY A 135 11.81 -2.50 -9.09
CA GLY A 135 10.59 -3.29 -8.91
C GLY A 135 9.36 -2.56 -9.48
N SER A 136 8.24 -3.26 -9.61
CA SER A 136 6.97 -2.63 -10.04
C SER A 136 6.52 -1.55 -9.04
N ASN A 137 5.84 -0.51 -9.51
CA ASN A 137 5.23 0.56 -8.71
C ASN A 137 6.18 1.26 -7.71
N GLY A 138 7.45 1.45 -8.08
CA GLY A 138 8.43 2.17 -7.25
C GLY A 138 8.86 1.44 -5.99
N THR A 139 8.57 0.12 -5.89
CA THR A 139 8.98 -0.73 -4.77
C THR A 139 10.47 -1.10 -4.82
N PRO A 140 11.12 -1.36 -3.67
CA PRO A 140 12.51 -1.84 -3.65
C PRO A 140 12.61 -3.22 -4.30
N ARG A 141 13.80 -3.52 -4.85
CA ARG A 141 14.13 -4.89 -5.25
C ARG A 141 14.05 -5.83 -4.04
N ASP A 142 14.69 -5.46 -2.93
CA ASP A 142 14.65 -6.22 -1.70
C ASP A 142 13.93 -5.45 -0.59
N ILE A 143 12.72 -5.89 -0.27
CA ILE A 143 11.88 -5.31 0.77
C ILE A 143 12.56 -5.38 2.15
N GLN A 144 13.44 -6.37 2.37
CA GLN A 144 14.08 -6.58 3.68
C GLN A 144 15.15 -5.54 4.02
N ASN A 145 15.71 -4.86 3.02
CA ASN A 145 16.75 -3.84 3.23
C ASN A 145 16.20 -2.42 3.39
N HIS A 146 14.89 -2.26 3.17
CA HIS A 146 14.20 -0.98 3.28
C HIS A 146 13.00 -0.99 4.24
N PRO A 147 13.06 -1.66 5.41
CA PRO A 147 11.96 -1.65 6.35
C PRO A 147 12.05 -0.43 7.28
N GLN A 148 10.89 0.09 7.63
CA GLN A 148 10.65 0.81 8.86
C GLN A 148 9.57 0.08 9.67
N THR A 149 9.55 0.32 10.98
CA THR A 149 8.50 -0.21 11.87
C THR A 149 7.51 0.89 12.17
N LEU A 150 6.24 0.67 11.83
CA LEU A 150 5.13 1.55 12.20
C LEU A 150 4.43 0.98 13.42
N VAL A 151 4.33 1.75 14.49
CA VAL A 151 3.64 1.35 15.71
C VAL A 151 2.33 2.10 15.80
N VAL A 152 1.22 1.37 15.82
CA VAL A 152 -0.13 1.93 15.88
C VAL A 152 -0.95 1.26 16.98
N PRO A 153 -1.89 1.98 17.61
CA PRO A 153 -2.83 1.37 18.52
C PRO A 153 -3.76 0.42 17.75
N SER A 154 -3.91 -0.80 18.26
CA SER A 154 -4.99 -1.69 17.85
C SER A 154 -6.33 -1.15 18.36
N PRO A 155 -7.43 -1.57 17.73
CA PRO A 155 -8.76 -1.24 18.23
C PRO A 155 -9.04 -1.80 19.64
N SER A 156 -8.32 -2.84 20.06
CA SER A 156 -8.40 -3.43 21.41
C SER A 156 -7.47 -2.75 22.43
N GLY A 157 -6.77 -1.68 22.05
CA GLY A 157 -5.93 -0.87 22.92
C GLY A 157 -4.48 -1.34 23.11
N TYR A 158 -4.09 -2.51 22.59
CA TYR A 158 -2.66 -2.91 22.54
C TYR A 158 -1.94 -2.28 21.34
N GLN A 159 -0.61 -2.18 21.39
CA GLN A 159 0.17 -1.65 20.26
C GLN A 159 0.47 -2.76 19.23
N ILE A 160 0.29 -2.45 17.94
CA ILE A 160 0.66 -3.30 16.82
C ILE A 160 1.88 -2.70 16.14
N ALA A 161 2.88 -3.53 15.85
CA ALA A 161 4.05 -3.15 15.07
C ALA A 161 3.95 -3.74 13.66
N PHE A 162 3.86 -2.88 12.65
CA PHE A 162 3.87 -3.26 11.25
C PHE A 162 5.23 -3.01 10.62
N LYS A 163 5.66 -3.92 9.74
CA LYS A 163 6.74 -3.63 8.77
C LYS A 163 6.15 -2.78 7.65
N ALA A 164 6.79 -1.66 7.34
CA ALA A 164 6.45 -0.80 6.20
C ALA A 164 7.70 -0.47 5.39
N LEU A 165 7.51 -0.05 4.14
CA LEU A 165 8.60 0.49 3.35
C LEU A 165 9.08 1.80 3.96
N ASP A 166 10.39 2.02 3.95
CA ASP A 166 10.97 3.29 4.37
C ASP A 166 10.41 4.49 3.57
N VAL A 167 10.61 5.69 4.11
CA VAL A 167 10.04 6.90 3.53
C VAL A 167 10.54 7.21 2.11
N LEU A 168 11.73 6.71 1.73
CA LEU A 168 12.26 6.85 0.37
C LEU A 168 11.39 6.08 -0.62
N TYR A 169 11.04 4.84 -0.30
CA TYR A 169 10.22 4.01 -1.19
C TYR A 169 8.73 4.39 -1.16
N LEU A 170 8.24 4.93 -0.05
CA LEU A 170 6.93 5.58 -0.03
C LEU A 170 6.90 6.77 -1.01
N LEU A 171 7.93 7.62 -1.00
CA LEU A 171 8.04 8.74 -1.95
C LEU A 171 8.16 8.26 -3.40
N ARG A 172 9.07 7.30 -3.68
CA ARG A 172 9.26 6.75 -5.04
C ARG A 172 7.97 6.22 -5.63
N SER A 173 7.20 5.44 -4.85
CA SER A 173 5.93 4.90 -5.33
C SER A 173 4.94 5.98 -5.77
N LYS A 174 4.91 7.12 -5.06
CA LYS A 174 4.05 8.26 -5.43
C LYS A 174 4.54 8.95 -6.70
N LEU A 175 5.84 9.17 -6.82
CA LEU A 175 6.44 9.80 -7.99
C LEU A 175 6.26 8.94 -9.26
N ASP A 176 6.39 7.62 -9.15
CA ASP A 176 6.15 6.70 -10.27
C ASP A 176 4.69 6.74 -10.74
N ILE A 177 3.75 6.76 -9.81
CA ILE A 177 2.32 6.89 -10.11
C ILE A 177 2.02 8.24 -10.77
N MET A 178 2.59 9.33 -10.25
CA MET A 178 2.44 10.66 -10.84
C MET A 178 2.96 10.72 -12.27
N ALA A 179 4.13 10.14 -12.53
CA ALA A 179 4.72 10.08 -13.86
C ALA A 179 3.87 9.24 -14.84
N ALA A 180 3.26 8.15 -14.36
CA ALA A 180 2.47 7.25 -15.19
C ALA A 180 1.08 7.79 -15.54
N ARG A 181 0.36 8.41 -14.59
CA ARG A 181 -1.07 8.75 -14.76
C ARG A 181 -1.48 10.15 -14.30
N GLY A 182 -0.55 11.01 -13.87
CA GLY A 182 -0.85 12.40 -13.50
C GLY A 182 -1.86 12.51 -12.34
N ALA A 183 -1.58 11.83 -11.22
CA ALA A 183 -2.51 11.71 -10.09
C ALA A 183 -2.34 12.85 -9.05
N PRO A 184 -3.29 13.81 -8.93
CA PRO A 184 -3.15 14.97 -8.06
C PRO A 184 -3.08 14.61 -6.56
N LYS A 185 -3.73 13.51 -6.16
CA LYS A 185 -3.69 13.01 -4.78
C LYS A 185 -2.28 12.54 -4.40
N ASP A 186 -1.58 11.89 -5.33
CA ASP A 186 -0.21 11.40 -5.12
C ASP A 186 0.80 12.55 -5.10
N TYR A 187 0.52 13.66 -5.79
CA TYR A 187 1.29 14.91 -5.68
C TYR A 187 1.24 15.47 -4.26
N LEU A 188 0.06 15.59 -3.65
CA LEU A 188 -0.09 16.06 -2.27
C LEU A 188 0.64 15.13 -1.27
N ASP A 189 0.58 13.82 -1.48
CA ASP A 189 1.32 12.86 -0.66
C ASP A 189 2.84 13.08 -0.79
N ALA A 190 3.34 13.24 -2.02
CA ALA A 190 4.76 13.50 -2.26
C ALA A 190 5.23 14.81 -1.59
N GLN A 191 4.44 15.88 -1.69
CA GLN A 191 4.73 17.14 -0.99
C GLN A 191 4.76 16.96 0.53
N SER A 192 3.78 16.24 1.09
CA SER A 192 3.71 15.94 2.52
C SER A 192 4.92 15.12 2.98
N ILE A 193 5.33 14.11 2.19
CA ILE A 193 6.50 13.29 2.49
C ILE A 193 7.78 14.15 2.54
N VAL A 194 8.01 14.96 1.52
CA VAL A 194 9.19 15.83 1.43
C VAL A 194 9.17 16.92 2.51
N GLY A 195 8.00 17.45 2.87
CA GLY A 195 7.85 18.49 3.89
C GLY A 195 8.13 17.99 5.31
N ASN A 196 7.58 16.82 5.67
CA ASN A 196 7.59 16.32 7.04
C ASN A 196 8.76 15.36 7.35
N TRP A 197 9.34 14.71 6.33
CA TRP A 197 10.38 13.68 6.51
C TRP A 197 11.67 13.98 5.72
N ARG A 198 11.94 15.25 5.44
CA ARG A 198 13.15 15.66 4.70
C ARG A 198 14.44 15.15 5.35
N GLN A 199 14.55 15.26 6.67
CA GLN A 199 15.77 14.87 7.38
C GLN A 199 16.00 13.36 7.32
N GLU A 200 14.93 12.57 7.40
CA GLU A 200 14.97 11.11 7.27
C GLU A 200 15.39 10.73 5.85
N LEU A 201 14.81 11.38 4.83
CA LEU A 201 15.18 11.18 3.43
C LEU A 201 16.67 11.46 3.19
N GLU A 202 17.20 12.57 3.71
CA GLU A 202 18.62 12.94 3.58
C GLU A 202 19.58 11.93 4.22
N ARG A 203 19.13 11.14 5.20
CA ARG A 203 19.92 10.09 5.84
C ARG A 203 19.90 8.75 5.08
N ILE A 204 18.96 8.56 4.16
CA ILE A 204 18.82 7.30 3.41
C ILE A 204 19.75 7.29 2.20
N GLN A 205 20.59 6.25 2.11
CA GLN A 205 21.46 6.03 0.95
C GLN A 205 20.62 5.85 -0.33
N GLY A 206 20.88 6.67 -1.35
CA GLY A 206 20.15 6.67 -2.63
C GLY A 206 19.08 7.75 -2.77
N TYR A 207 18.82 8.56 -1.72
CA TYR A 207 17.91 9.70 -1.84
C TYR A 207 18.42 10.75 -2.83
N SER A 208 19.71 11.10 -2.80
CA SER A 208 20.33 12.05 -3.73
C SER A 208 20.16 11.65 -5.20
N GLU A 209 20.15 10.35 -5.51
CA GLU A 209 19.87 9.84 -6.85
C GLU A 209 18.41 10.05 -7.24
N VAL A 210 17.45 9.83 -6.33
CA VAL A 210 16.03 10.12 -6.60
C VAL A 210 15.82 11.59 -6.91
N VAL A 211 16.43 12.48 -6.13
CA VAL A 211 16.36 13.93 -6.35
C VAL A 211 16.98 14.33 -7.70
N ASN A 212 18.11 13.71 -8.08
CA ASN A 212 18.82 14.04 -9.33
C ASN A 212 18.19 13.42 -10.58
N THR A 213 17.54 12.26 -10.48
CA THR A 213 16.93 11.57 -11.64
C THR A 213 15.56 12.15 -11.98
N GLN A 214 14.87 12.73 -11.00
CA GLN A 214 13.60 13.44 -11.18
C GLN A 214 13.86 14.93 -11.03
N ASN A 215 14.43 15.55 -12.07
CA ASN A 215 14.70 16.98 -12.16
C ASN A 215 13.51 17.78 -11.62
N ASN A 216 13.75 18.37 -10.45
CA ASN A 216 12.93 19.28 -9.68
C ASN A 216 11.78 18.65 -8.86
N ILE A 217 12.14 18.10 -7.70
CA ILE A 217 11.24 18.11 -6.54
C ILE A 217 10.69 19.54 -6.31
N GLU A 218 11.43 20.61 -6.61
CA GLU A 218 10.91 21.99 -6.58
C GLU A 218 9.80 22.26 -7.61
N LEU A 219 9.79 21.59 -8.78
CA LEU A 219 8.65 21.59 -9.72
C LEU A 219 7.49 20.73 -9.20
N ILE A 220 7.79 19.65 -8.45
CA ILE A 220 6.80 18.82 -7.75
C ILE A 220 6.27 19.51 -6.48
N LEU A 221 6.91 20.58 -6.00
CA LEU A 221 6.44 21.38 -4.88
C LEU A 221 5.68 22.64 -5.34
N THR A 222 5.75 23.01 -6.62
CA THR A 222 5.02 24.14 -7.20
C THR A 222 3.74 23.66 -7.88
N LEU A 223 2.58 24.08 -7.33
CA LEU A 223 1.24 23.78 -7.87
C LEU A 223 1.24 23.89 -9.40
N PRO A 224 0.63 22.95 -10.15
CA PRO A 224 0.36 23.21 -11.56
C PRO A 224 -0.47 24.49 -11.63
N HIS A 225 0.07 25.52 -12.27
CA HIS A 225 -0.71 26.70 -12.62
C HIS A 225 -1.88 26.23 -13.49
N SER A 226 -3.06 26.08 -12.90
CA SER A 226 -4.29 26.09 -13.68
C SER A 226 -4.44 27.50 -14.22
N PRO A 227 -4.47 27.71 -15.55
CA PRO A 227 -5.09 28.92 -16.05
C PRO A 227 -6.56 28.83 -15.66
N LEU A 228 -6.98 29.69 -14.73
CA LEU A 228 -8.37 30.03 -14.54
C LEU A 228 -8.94 30.40 -15.91
N VAL A 229 -9.76 29.53 -16.48
CA VAL A 229 -10.69 29.90 -17.55
C VAL A 229 -12.06 29.85 -16.91
N TRP A 230 -12.57 31.06 -16.66
CA TRP A 230 -13.95 31.36 -16.31
C TRP A 230 -14.87 31.11 -17.50
#